data_AF-A0A2V2AHW5-F1
#
_entry.id   AF-A0A2V2AHW5-F1
#
_cell.length_a   1.000
_cell.length_b   1.000
_cell.length_c   1.000
_cell.angle_alpha   90.00
_cell.angle_beta   90.00
_cell.angle_gamma   90.00
#
_symmetry.space_group_name_H-M   'P 1'
#
loop_
_entity.id
_entity.type
_entity.pdbx_description
1 polymer ?
#
loop_
_entity_poly.entity_id
_entity_poly.type
_entity_poly.pdbx_seq_one_letter_code
_entity_poly.pdbx_strand_id
1 'polypeptide(L)'
;MNAELKTCQFNYDAQLPPAESEPDEQREWLESAAEQLVCGSDVAWKRRFGAMQKVTTAEYATHLQLYLTQRQIDGLDDRDSLARLVISSAVGSGSDCRTHAKYLLGSDRLIERLEEIAADLLRPHAADATAAQREEDEDDVESDL
;
A
#
# COMPACT_ATOMS: atom_id res chain seq x y z
N MET A 1 18.32 43.30 -27.75
CA MET A 1 17.79 42.45 -26.65
C MET A 1 17.41 41.12 -27.29
N ASN A 2 18.21 40.07 -27.06
CA ASN A 2 18.22 38.86 -27.90
C ASN A 2 16.95 38.03 -27.71
N ALA A 3 16.30 37.68 -28.80
CA ALA A 3 15.08 36.87 -28.81
C ALA A 3 15.29 35.51 -28.10
N GLU A 4 16.49 34.96 -28.21
CA GLU A 4 16.90 33.70 -27.56
C GLU A 4 16.80 33.76 -26.03
N LEU A 5 17.17 34.89 -25.41
CA LEU A 5 17.05 35.06 -23.95
C LEU A 5 15.59 35.06 -23.49
N LYS A 6 14.69 35.67 -24.28
CA LYS A 6 13.24 35.66 -23.97
C LYS A 6 12.65 34.27 -24.11
N THR A 7 13.08 33.51 -25.12
CA THR A 7 12.63 32.13 -25.33
C THR A 7 13.11 31.20 -24.21
N CYS A 8 14.38 31.31 -23.79
CA CYS A 8 14.89 30.53 -22.66
C CYS A 8 14.17 30.86 -21.35
N GLN A 9 13.90 32.14 -21.08
CA GLN A 9 13.17 32.55 -19.88
C GLN A 9 11.75 31.99 -19.87
N PHE A 10 11.01 32.10 -20.99
CA PHE A 10 9.66 31.56 -21.11
C PHE A 10 9.61 30.05 -20.91
N ASN A 11 10.60 29.32 -21.44
CA ASN A 11 10.68 27.86 -21.27
C ASN A 11 10.99 27.46 -19.82
N TYR A 12 11.76 28.25 -19.09
CA TYR A 12 12.06 28.00 -17.68
C TYR A 12 10.84 28.33 -16.79
N ASP A 13 10.20 29.47 -17.03
CA ASP A 13 9.01 29.90 -16.27
C ASP A 13 7.78 28.99 -16.51
N ALA A 14 7.75 28.26 -17.64
CA ALA A 14 6.71 27.29 -17.99
C ALA A 14 6.99 25.86 -17.50
N GLN A 15 8.15 25.60 -16.87
CA GLN A 15 8.38 24.32 -16.21
C GLN A 15 7.53 24.26 -14.94
N LEU A 16 6.50 23.41 -14.98
CA LEU A 16 5.87 22.93 -13.75
C LEU A 16 6.96 22.30 -12.87
N PRO A 17 6.91 22.50 -11.53
CA PRO A 17 7.74 21.74 -10.62
C PRO A 17 7.62 20.25 -10.97
N PRO A 18 8.73 19.47 -10.93
CA PRO A 18 8.63 18.04 -11.10
C PRO A 18 7.55 17.51 -10.16
N ALA A 19 6.74 16.56 -10.63
CA ALA A 19 5.74 15.91 -9.78
C ALA A 19 6.45 15.48 -8.49
N GLU A 20 5.98 15.99 -7.34
CA GLU A 20 6.57 15.69 -6.05
C GLU A 20 6.57 14.17 -5.89
N SER A 21 7.75 13.55 -5.99
CA SER A 21 7.92 12.15 -5.60
C SER A 21 7.42 12.01 -4.17
N GLU A 22 6.72 10.91 -3.87
CA GLU A 22 6.43 10.55 -2.47
C GLU A 22 7.74 10.62 -1.68
N PRO A 23 7.79 11.36 -0.56
CA PRO A 23 9.01 11.47 0.23
C PRO A 23 9.44 10.06 0.67
N ASP A 24 10.75 9.79 0.64
CA ASP A 24 11.29 8.44 0.86
C ASP A 24 10.77 7.80 2.16
N GLU A 25 10.59 8.60 3.21
CA GLU A 25 10.01 8.19 4.49
C GLU A 25 8.58 7.62 4.39
N GLN A 26 7.72 8.17 3.53
CA GLN A 26 6.36 7.67 3.32
C GLN A 26 6.35 6.33 2.60
N ARG A 27 7.28 6.14 1.66
CA ARG A 27 7.44 4.87 0.96
C ARG A 27 7.94 3.78 1.91
N GLU A 28 8.97 4.07 2.70
CA GLU A 28 9.51 3.12 3.70
C GLU A 28 8.45 2.74 4.75
N TRP A 29 7.67 3.73 5.21
CA TRP A 29 6.54 3.46 6.10
C TRP A 29 5.48 2.58 5.43
N LEU A 30 5.10 2.85 4.17
CA LEU A 30 4.13 2.05 3.44
C LEU A 30 4.58 0.61 3.22
N GLU A 31 5.84 0.40 2.83
CA GLU A 31 6.42 -0.92 2.62
C GLU A 31 6.37 -1.76 3.92
N SER A 32 6.86 -1.19 5.02
CA SER A 32 6.88 -1.88 6.32
C SER A 32 5.48 -2.10 6.92
N ALA A 33 4.56 -1.14 6.76
CA ALA A 33 3.18 -1.26 7.25
C ALA A 33 2.36 -2.26 6.42
N ALA A 34 2.57 -2.31 5.10
CA ALA A 34 1.93 -3.29 4.22
C ALA A 34 2.36 -4.72 4.58
N GLU A 35 3.66 -4.95 4.78
CA GLU A 35 4.19 -6.25 5.23
C GLU A 35 3.54 -6.69 6.56
N GLN A 36 3.41 -5.76 7.52
CA GLN A 36 2.75 -6.03 8.81
C GLN A 36 1.29 -6.48 8.63
N LEU A 37 0.50 -5.80 7.81
CA LEU A 37 -0.89 -6.18 7.53
C LEU A 37 -0.97 -7.57 6.87
N VAL A 38 -0.10 -7.85 5.90
CA VAL A 38 -0.06 -9.15 5.21
C VAL A 38 0.33 -10.28 6.16
N CYS A 39 1.21 -9.99 7.14
CA CYS A 39 1.59 -10.92 8.21
C CYS A 39 0.50 -11.10 9.29
N GLY A 40 -0.60 -10.34 9.23
CA GLY A 40 -1.71 -10.46 10.15
C GLY A 40 -1.60 -9.62 11.42
N SER A 41 -0.82 -8.53 11.38
CA SER A 41 -0.74 -7.54 12.45
C SER A 41 -1.50 -6.28 12.08
N ASP A 42 -2.21 -5.69 13.05
CA ASP A 42 -2.81 -4.35 12.88
C ASP A 42 -1.69 -3.29 12.82
N VAL A 43 -1.90 -2.24 12.02
CA VAL A 43 -0.98 -1.09 11.93
C VAL A 43 -1.60 0.07 12.70
N ALA A 44 -0.87 0.64 13.65
CA ALA A 44 -1.35 1.76 14.47
C ALA A 44 -0.29 2.86 14.57
N TRP A 45 -0.74 4.11 14.65
CA TRP A 45 0.11 5.28 14.82
C TRP A 45 -0.62 6.36 15.62
N LYS A 46 0.15 7.24 16.26
CA LYS A 46 -0.42 8.29 17.10
C LYS A 46 0.44 9.55 17.05
N ARG A 47 -0.18 10.65 16.63
CA ARG A 47 0.40 12.01 16.74
C ARG A 47 0.44 12.45 18.21
N ARG A 48 1.39 13.31 18.60
CA ARG A 48 1.62 13.76 19.98
C ARG A 48 0.37 14.26 20.70
N PHE A 49 -0.50 14.99 19.99
CA PHE A 49 -1.78 15.52 20.50
C PHE A 49 -3.02 14.90 19.82
N GLY A 50 -2.83 13.79 19.10
CA GLY A 50 -3.88 13.11 18.34
C GLY A 50 -4.49 11.91 19.07
N ALA A 51 -5.62 11.45 18.54
CA ALA A 51 -6.17 10.14 18.90
C ALA A 51 -5.40 9.03 18.20
N MET A 52 -5.27 7.87 18.85
CA MET A 52 -4.69 6.67 18.24
C MET A 52 -5.45 6.33 16.96
N GLN A 53 -4.75 6.27 15.84
CA GLN A 53 -5.26 5.80 14.57
C GLN A 53 -4.79 4.35 14.35
N LYS A 54 -5.58 3.58 13.62
CA LYS A 54 -5.20 2.22 13.24
C LYS A 54 -5.92 1.75 11.99
N VAL A 55 -5.25 0.88 11.25
CA VAL A 55 -5.84 0.02 10.23
C VAL A 55 -5.71 -1.42 10.71
N THR A 56 -6.83 -2.11 10.73
CA THR A 56 -6.94 -3.48 11.23
C THR A 56 -6.81 -4.50 10.12
N THR A 57 -6.38 -5.70 10.48
CA THR A 57 -6.40 -6.88 9.61
C THR A 57 -7.80 -7.20 9.05
N ALA A 58 -8.85 -6.88 9.80
CA ALA A 58 -10.24 -7.05 9.35
C ALA A 58 -10.63 -6.05 8.24
N GLU A 59 -10.17 -4.79 8.36
CA GLU A 59 -10.35 -3.78 7.30
C GLU A 59 -9.56 -4.17 6.05
N TYR A 60 -8.32 -4.66 6.22
CA TYR A 60 -7.53 -5.19 5.12
C TYR A 60 -8.21 -6.38 4.43
N ALA A 61 -8.72 -7.35 5.19
CA ALA A 61 -9.45 -8.49 4.63
C ALA A 61 -10.70 -8.04 3.85
N THR A 62 -11.41 -7.03 4.34
CA THR A 62 -12.56 -6.43 3.65
C THR A 62 -12.13 -5.77 2.34
N HIS A 63 -11.03 -5.01 2.36
CA HIS A 63 -10.48 -4.36 1.18
C HIS A 63 -10.05 -5.38 0.11
N LEU A 64 -9.34 -6.43 0.53
CA LEU A 64 -8.94 -7.54 -0.34
C LEU A 64 -10.16 -8.27 -0.92
N GLN A 65 -11.20 -8.52 -0.12
CA GLN A 65 -12.46 -9.12 -0.61
C GLN A 65 -13.11 -8.25 -1.69
N LEU A 66 -13.15 -6.93 -1.52
CA LEU A 66 -13.69 -6.01 -2.51
C LEU A 66 -12.88 -6.03 -3.81
N TYR A 67 -11.55 -6.01 -3.72
CA TYR A 67 -10.66 -6.14 -4.88
C TYR A 67 -10.94 -7.44 -5.67
N LEU A 68 -10.99 -8.59 -4.98
CA LEU A 68 -11.26 -9.88 -5.61
C LEU A 68 -12.66 -9.93 -6.24
N THR A 69 -13.67 -9.37 -5.56
CA THR A 69 -15.05 -9.32 -6.06
C THR A 69 -15.15 -8.43 -7.30
N GLN A 70 -14.47 -7.30 -7.31
CA GLN A 70 -14.47 -6.38 -8.46
C GLN A 70 -13.90 -7.06 -9.70
N ARG A 71 -12.81 -7.82 -9.57
CA ARG A 71 -12.26 -8.60 -10.69
C ARG A 71 -13.25 -9.62 -11.27
N GLN A 72 -14.03 -10.27 -10.41
CA GLN A 72 -15.07 -11.20 -10.87
C GLN A 72 -16.18 -10.47 -11.61
N ILE A 73 -16.61 -9.30 -11.11
CA ILE A 73 -17.59 -8.43 -11.78
C ILE A 73 -17.07 -7.98 -13.15
N ASP A 74 -15.79 -7.64 -13.24
CA ASP A 74 -15.13 -7.20 -14.47
C ASP A 74 -14.86 -8.36 -15.45
N GLY A 75 -15.18 -9.61 -15.08
CA GLY A 75 -14.97 -10.79 -15.92
C GLY A 75 -13.50 -11.15 -16.13
N LEU A 76 -12.60 -10.69 -15.24
CA LEU A 76 -11.16 -10.98 -15.31
C LEU A 76 -10.81 -12.39 -14.84
N ASP A 77 -11.75 -13.06 -14.17
CA ASP A 77 -11.61 -14.42 -13.69
C ASP A 77 -12.38 -15.39 -14.63
N ASP A 78 -11.72 -15.86 -15.69
CA ASP A 78 -12.22 -16.81 -16.70
C ASP A 78 -12.33 -18.27 -16.25
N ARG A 79 -12.04 -18.57 -14.98
CA ARG A 79 -12.05 -19.93 -14.39
C ARG A 79 -12.68 -19.90 -13.00
N ASP A 80 -13.20 -21.05 -12.58
CA ASP A 80 -13.75 -21.28 -11.22
C ASP A 80 -12.66 -21.35 -10.12
N SER A 81 -11.63 -20.50 -10.18
CA SER A 81 -10.48 -20.53 -9.27
C SER A 81 -10.87 -20.30 -7.81
N LEU A 82 -11.93 -19.52 -7.53
CA LEU A 82 -12.46 -19.38 -6.17
C LEU A 82 -13.01 -20.71 -5.64
N ALA A 83 -13.82 -21.42 -6.44
CA ALA A 83 -14.35 -22.73 -6.05
C ALA A 83 -13.22 -23.75 -5.89
N ARG A 84 -12.24 -23.74 -6.81
CA ARG A 84 -11.08 -24.63 -6.74
C ARG A 84 -10.20 -24.36 -5.54
N LEU A 85 -10.01 -23.09 -5.13
CA LEU A 85 -9.29 -22.74 -3.91
C LEU A 85 -9.93 -23.39 -2.67
N VAL A 86 -11.26 -23.39 -2.58
CA VAL A 86 -12.01 -24.03 -1.48
C VAL A 86 -11.87 -25.56 -1.53
N ILE A 87 -11.92 -26.17 -2.71
CA ILE A 87 -11.72 -27.61 -2.86
C ILE A 87 -10.28 -28.01 -2.48
N SER A 88 -9.28 -27.27 -2.98
CA SER A 88 -7.87 -27.49 -2.70
C SER A 88 -7.54 -27.37 -1.22
N SER A 89 -8.15 -26.41 -0.51
CA SER A 89 -7.95 -26.27 0.93
C SER A 89 -8.55 -27.44 1.71
N ALA A 90 -9.72 -27.93 1.31
CA ALA A 90 -10.38 -29.08 1.94
C ALA A 90 -9.58 -30.38 1.81
N VAL A 91 -8.88 -30.58 0.69
CA VAL A 91 -8.03 -31.77 0.46
C VAL A 91 -6.58 -31.58 0.94
N GLY A 92 -6.24 -30.42 1.50
CA GLY A 92 -4.89 -30.12 2.02
C GLY A 92 -3.83 -29.85 0.94
N SER A 93 -4.23 -29.51 -0.29
CA SER A 93 -3.29 -29.24 -1.39
C SER A 93 -2.80 -27.78 -1.36
N GLY A 94 -1.76 -27.53 -0.56
CA GLY A 94 -1.19 -26.18 -0.42
C GLY A 94 -0.62 -25.58 -1.71
N SER A 95 -0.09 -26.41 -2.62
CA SER A 95 0.40 -25.96 -3.94
C SER A 95 -0.74 -25.47 -4.83
N ASP A 96 -1.87 -26.16 -4.82
CA ASP A 96 -3.04 -25.77 -5.62
C ASP A 96 -3.71 -24.54 -5.03
N CYS A 97 -3.78 -24.43 -3.70
CA CYS A 97 -4.23 -23.21 -3.03
C CYS A 97 -3.43 -21.98 -3.50
N ARG A 98 -2.09 -22.08 -3.50
CA ARG A 98 -1.23 -20.98 -3.97
C ARG A 98 -1.44 -20.68 -5.45
N THR A 99 -1.64 -21.70 -6.28
CA THR A 99 -1.90 -21.52 -7.72
C THR A 99 -3.21 -20.76 -7.95
N HIS A 100 -4.28 -21.13 -7.25
CA HIS A 100 -5.56 -20.46 -7.37
C HIS A 100 -5.56 -19.04 -6.76
N ALA A 101 -4.85 -18.83 -5.64
CA ALA A 101 -4.68 -17.51 -5.05
C ALA A 101 -3.95 -16.54 -5.98
N LYS A 102 -2.83 -16.97 -6.59
CA LYS A 102 -2.10 -16.18 -7.60
C LYS A 102 -2.99 -15.76 -8.77
N TYR A 103 -3.78 -16.71 -9.27
CA TYR A 103 -4.72 -16.45 -10.35
C TYR A 103 -5.78 -15.41 -9.95
N LEU A 104 -6.42 -15.57 -8.78
CA LEU A 104 -7.44 -14.64 -8.27
C LEU A 104 -6.89 -13.23 -8.01
N LEU A 105 -5.61 -13.12 -7.65
CA LEU A 105 -4.93 -11.83 -7.53
C LEU A 105 -4.47 -11.26 -8.88
N GLY A 106 -4.37 -12.11 -9.90
CA GLY A 106 -3.81 -11.81 -11.24
C GLY A 106 -2.32 -11.55 -11.24
N SER A 107 -1.59 -12.16 -10.31
CA SER A 107 -0.14 -12.01 -10.20
C SER A 107 0.50 -13.33 -9.79
N ASP A 108 1.60 -13.67 -10.43
CA ASP A 108 2.44 -14.81 -10.02
C ASP A 108 3.20 -14.54 -8.71
N ARG A 109 3.32 -13.26 -8.33
CA ARG A 109 4.00 -12.79 -7.13
C ARG A 109 2.95 -12.54 -6.04
N LEU A 110 2.59 -13.62 -5.36
CA LEU A 110 1.49 -13.67 -4.39
C LEU A 110 1.66 -12.63 -3.26
N ILE A 111 2.83 -12.60 -2.62
CA ILE A 111 3.08 -11.75 -1.46
C ILE A 111 3.19 -10.28 -1.88
N GLU A 112 4.01 -9.98 -2.89
CA GLU A 112 4.14 -8.62 -3.44
C GLU A 112 2.77 -8.04 -3.83
N ARG A 113 1.88 -8.82 -4.46
CA ARG A 113 0.55 -8.33 -4.83
C ARG A 113 -0.36 -8.07 -3.63
N LEU A 114 -0.23 -8.85 -2.56
CA LEU A 114 -0.94 -8.60 -1.31
C LEU A 114 -0.42 -7.33 -0.63
N GLU A 115 0.89 -7.13 -0.63
CA GLU A 115 1.54 -5.92 -0.10
C GLU A 115 1.14 -4.68 -0.90
N GLU A 116 1.08 -4.74 -2.23
CA GLU A 116 0.57 -3.65 -3.08
C GLU A 116 -0.86 -3.25 -2.72
N ILE A 117 -1.75 -4.23 -2.52
CA ILE A 117 -3.15 -3.98 -2.13
C ILE A 117 -3.23 -3.40 -0.70
N ALA A 118 -2.38 -3.88 0.21
CA ALA A 118 -2.28 -3.33 1.56
C ALA A 118 -1.74 -1.89 1.55
N ALA A 119 -0.73 -1.60 0.73
CA ALA A 119 -0.19 -0.27 0.53
C ALA A 119 -1.23 0.68 -0.07
N ASP A 120 -2.06 0.23 -1.02
CA ASP A 120 -3.17 1.02 -1.56
C ASP A 120 -4.19 1.42 -0.48
N LEU A 121 -4.51 0.50 0.45
CA LEU A 121 -5.37 0.78 1.60
C LEU A 121 -4.72 1.78 2.57
N LEU A 122 -3.41 1.69 2.79
CA LEU A 122 -2.65 2.50 3.74
C LEU A 122 -2.24 3.87 3.18
N ARG A 123 -2.18 4.04 1.86
CA ARG A 123 -1.68 5.27 1.20
C ARG A 123 -2.29 6.57 1.74
N PRO A 124 -3.62 6.65 2.00
CA PRO A 124 -4.21 7.87 2.57
C PRO A 124 -3.68 8.25 3.96
N HIS A 125 -3.07 7.30 4.68
CA HIS A 125 -2.59 7.46 6.05
C HIS A 125 -1.08 7.74 6.14
N ALA A 126 -0.32 7.52 5.06
CA ALA A 126 1.14 7.56 5.07
C ALA A 126 1.71 8.91 5.56
N ALA A 127 1.13 10.03 5.14
CA ALA A 127 1.58 11.36 5.57
C ALA A 127 1.39 11.61 7.07
N ASP A 128 0.25 11.17 7.64
CA ASP A 128 -0.02 11.33 9.07
C ASP A 128 0.84 10.37 9.91
N ALA A 129 1.01 9.13 9.45
CA ALA A 129 1.76 8.12 10.15
C ALA A 129 3.28 8.39 10.17
N THR A 130 3.86 8.82 9.05
CA THR A 130 5.27 9.26 9.00
C THR A 130 5.52 10.47 9.89
N ALA A 131 4.58 11.41 9.93
CA ALA A 131 4.68 12.55 10.83
C ALA A 131 4.62 12.08 12.30
N ALA A 132 3.75 11.13 12.64
CA ALA A 132 3.69 10.54 13.98
C ALA A 132 5.01 9.87 14.39
N GLN A 133 5.62 9.11 13.47
CA GLN A 133 6.91 8.47 13.70
C GLN A 133 8.03 9.50 13.96
N ARG A 134 8.05 10.61 13.19
CA ARG A 134 8.99 11.70 13.43
C ARG A 134 8.81 12.35 14.81
N GLU A 135 7.57 12.56 15.25
CA GLU A 135 7.29 13.11 16.58
C GLU A 135 7.72 12.17 17.70
N GLU A 136 7.57 10.86 17.51
CA GLU A 136 8.01 9.82 18.45
C GLU A 136 9.55 9.79 18.53
N ASP A 137 10.25 9.81 17.39
CA ASP A 137 11.71 9.86 17.31
C ASP A 137 12.28 11.12 18.00
N GLU A 138 11.62 12.27 17.88
CA GLU A 138 12.02 13.51 18.56
C GLU A 138 11.82 13.43 20.08
N ASP A 139 10.70 12.85 20.55
CA ASP A 139 10.41 12.70 21.98
C ASP A 139 11.38 11.71 22.66
N ASP A 140 11.75 10.64 21.97
CA ASP A 140 12.71 9.65 22.46
C ASP A 140 14.11 10.25 22.68
N VAL A 141 14.54 11.16 21.80
CA VAL A 141 15.83 11.86 21.96
C VAL A 141 15.80 12.87 23.12
N GLU A 142 14.66 13.53 23.38
CA GLU A 142 14.52 14.47 24.49
C GLU A 142 14.44 13.76 25.86
N SER A 143 13.94 12.52 25.90
CA SER A 143 13.91 11.64 27.08
C SER A 143 15.31 11.26 27.60
N ASP A 144 16.31 11.16 26.72
CA ASP A 144 17.65 10.67 27.02
C ASP A 144 18.68 11.75 27.43
N LEU A 145 18.24 13.01 27.59
CA LEU A 145 19.06 14.18 28.00
C LEU A 145 18.81 14.60 29.45
#